data_AF-A0A5B8VN29-F1
#
_entry.id   AF-A0A5B8VN29-F1
#
_cell.length_a   1.000
_cell.length_b   1.000
_cell.length_c   1.000
_cell.angle_alpha   90.00
_cell.angle_beta   90.00
_cell.angle_gamma   90.00
#
_symmetry.space_group_name_H-M   'P 1'
#
loop_
_entity.id
_entity.type
_entity.pdbx_description
1 polymer ?
#
loop_
_entity_poly.entity_id
_entity_poly.type
_entity_poly.pdbx_seq_one_letter_code
_entity_poly.pdbx_strand_id
1 'polypeptide(L)'
;MLKKGVFIVLALIICVAAYLFFANKGKKDVQNDKEIPLKISQNSEKLNQSLDATLMAYYGMHDGLVRWAPIDSIGQLADSLSSLAAAIPFTEIKADSILIQTAQDYSKNIQDACASIAQDTAIAGQRRDFYTATEALYNLLRTVQYDKRTIYHIKCPMAFNGDEEGFWLSDSAKVVNPYFGLKDPVHQSAMLHCGTVEDSISFAHL
;
A
#
# COMPACT_ATOMS: atom_id res chain seq x y z
N MET A 1 -24.82 -67.69 29.85
CA MET A 1 -23.48 -67.57 29.22
C MET A 1 -23.24 -66.23 28.47
N LEU A 2 -24.18 -65.26 28.49
CA LEU A 2 -24.12 -64.03 27.69
C LEU A 2 -23.47 -62.80 28.40
N LYS A 3 -22.90 -62.94 29.60
CA LYS A 3 -22.32 -61.79 30.34
C LYS A 3 -20.87 -61.51 29.99
N LYS A 4 -20.06 -62.53 29.70
CA LYS A 4 -18.62 -62.37 29.39
C LYS A 4 -18.35 -61.71 28.03
N GLY A 5 -19.19 -62.01 27.03
CA GLY A 5 -19.08 -61.40 25.70
C GLY A 5 -19.36 -59.90 25.68
N VAL A 6 -20.30 -59.43 26.50
CA VAL A 6 -20.65 -58.00 26.59
C VAL A 6 -19.50 -57.17 27.17
N PHE A 7 -18.79 -57.69 28.18
CA PHE A 7 -17.62 -57.00 28.75
C PHE A 7 -16.46 -56.86 27.76
N ILE A 8 -16.24 -57.87 26.91
CA ILE A 8 -15.17 -57.84 25.89
C ILE A 8 -15.49 -56.81 24.81
N VAL A 9 -16.75 -56.73 24.38
CA VAL A 9 -17.19 -55.73 23.39
C VAL A 9 -17.11 -54.32 23.98
N LEU A 10 -17.49 -54.12 25.25
CA LEU A 10 -17.39 -52.81 25.90
C LEU A 10 -15.91 -52.36 26.04
N ALA A 11 -15.01 -53.28 26.40
CA ALA A 11 -13.58 -52.99 26.50
C ALA A 11 -12.97 -52.60 25.15
N LEU A 12 -13.34 -53.29 24.07
CA LEU A 12 -12.89 -52.95 22.71
C LEU A 12 -13.37 -51.56 22.27
N ILE A 13 -14.62 -51.19 22.56
CA ILE A 13 -15.15 -49.86 22.23
C ILE A 13 -14.39 -48.76 22.98
N ILE A 14 -14.06 -48.97 24.26
CA ILE A 14 -13.29 -48.02 25.07
C ILE A 14 -11.86 -47.87 24.52
N CYS A 15 -11.21 -48.98 24.14
CA CYS A 15 -9.88 -48.94 23.54
C CYS A 15 -9.87 -48.20 22.19
N VAL A 16 -10.88 -48.41 21.34
CA VAL A 16 -11.01 -47.70 20.06
C VAL A 16 -11.30 -46.22 20.29
N ALA A 17 -12.18 -45.87 21.22
CA ALA A 17 -12.46 -44.47 21.57
C ALA A 17 -11.22 -43.76 22.13
N ALA A 18 -10.44 -44.43 22.99
CA ALA A 18 -9.16 -43.92 23.49
C ALA A 18 -8.15 -43.77 22.35
N TYR A 19 -8.01 -44.77 21.46
CA TYR A 19 -7.12 -44.69 20.31
C TYR A 19 -7.49 -43.52 19.39
N LEU A 20 -8.77 -43.32 19.08
CA LEU A 20 -9.23 -42.19 18.28
C LEU A 20 -9.01 -40.85 19.00
N PHE A 21 -9.21 -40.78 20.31
CA PHE A 21 -8.96 -39.56 21.10
C PHE A 21 -7.47 -39.20 21.17
N PHE A 22 -6.58 -40.19 21.30
CA PHE A 22 -5.13 -39.97 21.31
C PHE A 22 -4.54 -39.78 19.90
N ALA A 23 -5.09 -40.40 18.87
CA ALA A 23 -4.67 -40.21 17.48
C ALA A 23 -5.09 -38.83 16.92
N ASN A 24 -6.21 -38.25 17.40
CA ASN A 24 -6.65 -36.90 17.02
C ASN A 24 -5.98 -35.76 17.79
N LYS A 25 -5.09 -36.04 18.75
CA LYS A 25 -4.16 -35.00 19.24
C LYS A 25 -3.09 -34.77 18.18
N GLY A 26 -3.48 -34.03 17.15
CA GLY A 26 -2.60 -33.52 16.12
C GLY A 26 -1.36 -32.90 16.76
N LYS A 27 -0.20 -33.30 16.24
CA LYS A 27 1.07 -32.65 16.53
C LYS A 27 0.87 -31.17 16.27
N LYS A 28 0.97 -30.34 17.31
CA LYS A 28 1.20 -28.92 17.12
C LYS A 28 2.58 -28.83 16.48
N ASP A 29 2.62 -28.57 15.19
CA ASP A 29 3.84 -28.10 14.54
C ASP A 29 4.22 -26.82 15.28
N VAL A 30 5.24 -26.93 16.13
CA VAL A 30 6.00 -25.76 16.56
C VAL A 30 6.78 -25.36 15.32
N GLN A 31 6.14 -24.52 14.50
CA GLN A 31 6.78 -23.87 13.39
C GLN A 31 7.96 -23.11 14.01
N ASN A 32 9.16 -23.64 13.78
CA ASN A 32 10.40 -23.00 14.12
C ASN A 32 10.55 -21.84 13.14
N ASP A 33 9.88 -20.73 13.45
CA ASP A 33 10.15 -19.45 12.83
C ASP A 33 11.61 -19.16 13.14
N LYS A 34 12.47 -19.41 12.15
CA LYS A 34 13.81 -18.83 12.13
C LYS A 34 13.61 -17.35 12.38
N GLU A 35 14.03 -16.88 13.55
CA GLU A 35 14.01 -15.47 13.91
C GLU A 35 14.71 -14.70 12.79
N ILE A 36 13.92 -14.09 11.91
CA ILE A 36 14.45 -13.15 10.93
C ILE A 36 14.90 -11.97 11.77
N PRO A 37 16.19 -11.57 11.75
CA PRO A 37 16.63 -10.42 12.50
C PRO A 37 15.74 -9.23 12.13
N LEU A 38 15.08 -8.65 13.14
CA LEU A 38 14.24 -7.47 12.96
C LEU A 38 15.09 -6.38 12.31
N LYS A 39 14.84 -6.09 11.03
CA LYS A 39 15.54 -5.03 10.34
C LYS A 39 15.16 -3.71 11.03
N ILE A 40 16.15 -3.09 11.65
CA ILE A 40 15.99 -1.77 12.28
C ILE A 40 16.06 -0.74 11.16
N SER A 41 14.99 0.03 11.00
CA SER A 41 14.94 1.15 10.06
C SER A 41 16.02 2.20 10.39
N GLN A 42 16.60 2.81 9.36
CA GLN A 42 17.54 3.92 9.54
C GLN A 42 16.84 5.23 9.98
N ASN A 43 15.58 5.37 9.56
CA ASN A 43 14.70 6.49 9.89
C ASN A 43 14.15 6.36 11.31
N SER A 44 13.86 7.51 11.95
CA SER A 44 13.21 7.51 13.26
C SER A 44 11.78 6.98 13.16
N GLU A 45 11.28 6.38 14.24
CA GLU A 45 9.92 5.84 14.28
C GLU A 45 8.87 6.93 13.99
N LYS A 46 9.09 8.14 14.51
CA LYS A 46 8.22 9.30 14.27
C LYS A 46 8.15 9.68 12.79
N LEU A 47 9.30 9.71 12.10
CA LEU A 47 9.34 9.98 10.66
C LEU A 47 8.60 8.88 9.87
N ASN A 48 8.88 7.61 10.19
CA ASN A 48 8.23 6.48 9.53
C ASN A 48 6.70 6.48 9.70
N GLN A 49 6.21 6.74 10.90
CA GLN A 49 4.77 6.83 11.15
C GLN A 49 4.13 7.97 10.35
N SER A 50 4.82 9.10 10.23
CA SER A 50 4.33 10.22 9.41
C SER A 50 4.32 9.87 7.92
N LEU A 51 5.37 9.24 7.39
CA LEU A 51 5.42 8.79 5.99
C LEU A 51 4.39 7.70 5.69
N ASP A 52 4.16 6.78 6.63
CA ASP A 52 3.12 5.76 6.53
C ASP A 52 1.72 6.38 6.46
N ALA A 53 1.44 7.38 7.31
CA ALA A 53 0.17 8.11 7.25
C ALA A 53 -0.02 8.83 5.92
N THR A 54 1.02 9.51 5.42
CA THR A 54 1.01 10.17 4.11
C THR A 54 0.76 9.17 2.97
N LEU A 55 1.44 8.02 2.98
CA LEU A 55 1.21 6.94 2.00
C LEU A 55 -0.22 6.39 2.06
N MET A 56 -0.77 6.16 3.25
CA MET A 56 -2.15 5.70 3.41
C MET A 56 -3.16 6.70 2.84
N ALA A 57 -2.97 8.00 3.08
CA ALA A 57 -3.82 9.04 2.50
C ALA A 57 -3.70 9.09 0.98
N TYR A 58 -2.47 8.97 0.45
CA TYR A 58 -2.23 8.87 -0.99
C TYR A 58 -2.96 7.67 -1.62
N TYR A 59 -2.91 6.49 -0.99
CA TYR A 59 -3.64 5.32 -1.48
C TYR A 59 -5.16 5.51 -1.42
N GLY A 60 -5.68 6.22 -0.40
CA GLY A 60 -7.08 6.63 -0.36
C GLY A 60 -7.48 7.48 -1.58
N MET A 61 -6.63 8.43 -1.97
CA MET A 61 -6.83 9.27 -3.17
C MET A 61 -6.76 8.43 -4.46
N HIS A 62 -5.75 7.56 -4.59
CA HIS A 62 -5.64 6.58 -5.67
C HIS A 62 -6.94 5.78 -5.83
N ASP A 63 -7.44 5.20 -4.75
CA ASP A 63 -8.66 4.39 -4.76
C ASP A 63 -9.90 5.22 -5.11
N GLY A 64 -9.95 6.48 -4.67
CA GLY A 64 -10.93 7.49 -5.08
C GLY A 64 -11.01 7.67 -6.60
N LEU A 65 -9.85 7.77 -7.26
CA LEU A 65 -9.75 7.93 -8.72
C LEU A 65 -10.12 6.63 -9.45
N VAL A 66 -9.68 5.47 -8.95
CA VAL A 66 -10.02 4.15 -9.50
C VAL A 66 -11.53 3.93 -9.48
N ARG A 67 -12.19 4.26 -8.36
CA ARG A 67 -13.63 4.02 -8.18
C ARG A 67 -14.54 5.06 -8.83
N TRP A 68 -13.97 6.08 -9.48
CA TRP A 68 -14.73 7.22 -10.01
C TRP A 68 -15.59 7.87 -8.92
N ALA A 69 -14.96 8.19 -7.79
CA ALA A 69 -15.61 8.93 -6.72
C ALA A 69 -16.08 10.32 -7.20
N PRO A 70 -17.07 10.93 -6.53
CA PRO A 70 -17.43 12.32 -6.79
C PRO A 70 -16.20 13.24 -6.66
N ILE A 71 -16.12 14.26 -7.51
CA ILE A 71 -14.98 15.19 -7.61
C ILE A 71 -14.66 15.82 -6.26
N ASP A 72 -15.68 16.31 -5.54
CA ASP A 72 -15.53 16.89 -4.20
C ASP A 72 -14.97 15.88 -3.18
N SER A 73 -15.33 14.60 -3.30
CA SER A 73 -14.79 13.56 -2.42
C SER A 73 -13.31 13.28 -2.69
N ILE A 74 -12.87 13.38 -3.95
CA ILE A 74 -11.45 13.29 -4.31
C ILE A 74 -10.70 14.53 -3.80
N GLY A 75 -11.30 15.72 -3.89
CA GLY A 75 -10.76 16.95 -3.31
C GLY A 75 -10.52 16.84 -1.80
N GLN A 76 -11.47 16.30 -1.04
CA GLN A 76 -11.30 16.08 0.41
C GLN A 76 -10.18 15.06 0.75
N LEU A 77 -9.99 14.04 -0.09
CA LEU A 77 -8.87 13.11 0.04
C LEU A 77 -7.54 13.81 -0.24
N ALA A 78 -7.50 14.69 -1.24
CA ALA A 78 -6.33 15.52 -1.54
C ALA A 78 -5.99 16.48 -0.39
N ASP A 79 -6.98 17.14 0.24
CA ASP A 79 -6.77 17.99 1.41
C ASP A 79 -6.19 17.22 2.60
N SER A 80 -6.65 15.97 2.79
CA SER A 80 -6.11 15.07 3.82
C SER A 80 -4.66 14.70 3.55
N LEU A 81 -4.32 14.36 2.30
CA LEU A 81 -2.94 14.09 1.89
C LEU A 81 -2.04 15.32 2.05
N SER A 82 -2.52 16.49 1.61
CA SER A 82 -1.82 17.77 1.74
C SER A 82 -1.46 18.08 3.19
N SER A 83 -2.43 17.92 4.09
CA SER A 83 -2.25 18.15 5.53
C SER A 83 -1.21 17.21 6.15
N LEU A 84 -1.20 15.94 5.74
CA LEU A 84 -0.23 14.95 6.23
C LEU A 84 1.17 15.19 5.67
N ALA A 85 1.28 15.58 4.39
CA ALA A 85 2.56 15.97 3.79
C ALA A 85 3.15 17.20 4.52
N ALA A 86 2.34 18.22 4.78
CA ALA A 86 2.77 19.42 5.52
C ALA A 86 3.26 19.12 6.95
N ALA A 87 2.76 18.04 7.56
CA ALA A 87 3.08 17.64 8.93
C ALA A 87 4.33 16.73 9.05
N ILE A 88 5.01 16.40 7.95
CA ILE A 88 6.19 15.54 7.97
C ILE A 88 7.30 16.18 8.85
N PRO A 89 7.86 15.45 9.82
CA PRO A 89 8.85 16.00 10.74
C PRO A 89 10.25 15.98 10.10
N PHE A 90 10.52 16.89 9.15
CA PHE A 90 11.80 16.93 8.41
C PHE A 90 13.04 17.05 9.29
N THR A 91 12.92 17.57 10.51
CA THR A 91 13.99 17.62 11.51
C THR A 91 14.48 16.24 11.95
N GLU A 92 13.70 15.18 11.70
CA GLU A 92 14.04 13.79 12.01
C GLU A 92 14.87 13.11 10.92
N ILE A 93 14.99 13.75 9.73
CA ILE A 93 15.76 13.21 8.61
C ILE A 93 17.25 13.33 8.94
N LYS A 94 17.96 12.20 8.93
CA LYS A 94 19.40 12.13 9.18
C LYS A 94 20.18 12.36 7.87
N ALA A 95 20.11 13.58 7.35
CA ALA A 95 20.79 13.98 6.12
C ALA A 95 21.36 15.40 6.24
N ASP A 96 22.11 15.84 5.24
CA ASP A 96 22.56 17.23 5.16
C ASP A 96 21.40 18.20 4.89
N SER A 97 21.66 19.50 5.07
CA SER A 97 20.63 20.53 4.91
C SER A 97 20.07 20.63 3.49
N ILE A 98 20.84 20.25 2.46
CA ILE A 98 20.40 20.29 1.07
C ILE A 98 19.36 19.19 0.84
N LEU A 99 19.61 17.98 1.34
CA LEU A 99 18.67 16.86 1.26
C LEU A 99 17.40 17.13 2.07
N ILE A 100 17.51 17.75 3.26
CA ILE A 100 16.36 18.16 4.05
C ILE A 100 15.51 19.19 3.29
N GLN A 101 16.13 20.22 2.71
CA GLN A 101 15.42 21.21 1.91
C GLN A 101 14.76 20.58 0.69
N THR A 102 15.46 19.67 0.00
CA THR A 102 14.91 18.94 -1.15
C THR A 102 13.67 18.12 -0.77
N ALA A 103 13.69 17.46 0.39
CA ALA A 103 12.52 16.74 0.90
C ALA A 103 11.35 17.70 1.21
N GLN A 104 11.64 18.87 1.77
CA GLN A 104 10.62 19.90 2.03
C GLN A 104 10.00 20.43 0.73
N ASP A 105 10.81 20.63 -0.31
CA ASP A 105 10.34 21.09 -1.62
C ASP A 105 9.42 20.07 -2.27
N TYR A 106 9.76 18.77 -2.22
CA TYR A 106 8.85 17.72 -2.68
C TYR A 106 7.55 17.69 -1.89
N SER A 107 7.62 17.85 -0.57
CA SER A 107 6.42 17.95 0.25
C SER A 107 5.55 19.16 -0.09
N LYS A 108 6.16 20.28 -0.47
CA LYS A 108 5.43 21.47 -0.95
C LYS A 108 4.77 21.20 -2.30
N ASN A 109 5.45 20.50 -3.20
CA ASN A 109 4.89 20.11 -4.50
C ASN A 109 3.69 19.17 -4.35
N ILE A 110 3.72 18.24 -3.37
CA ILE A 110 2.54 17.41 -3.03
C ILE A 110 1.36 18.30 -2.61
N GLN A 111 1.60 19.27 -1.71
CA GLN A 111 0.57 20.18 -1.22
C GLN A 111 -0.04 21.02 -2.36
N ASP A 112 0.79 21.54 -3.26
CA ASP A 112 0.34 22.35 -4.39
C ASP A 112 -0.48 21.54 -5.39
N ALA A 113 -0.03 20.32 -5.71
CA ALA A 113 -0.80 19.40 -6.53
C ALA A 113 -2.16 19.06 -5.89
N CYS A 114 -2.18 18.79 -4.57
CA CYS A 114 -3.42 18.53 -3.85
C CYS A 114 -4.37 19.73 -3.85
N ALA A 115 -3.84 20.95 -3.73
CA ALA A 115 -4.65 22.17 -3.81
C ALA A 115 -5.32 22.33 -5.19
N SER A 116 -4.60 21.99 -6.27
CA SER A 116 -5.19 21.96 -7.62
C SER A 116 -6.26 20.89 -7.75
N ILE A 117 -6.03 19.67 -7.25
CA ILE A 117 -7.03 18.57 -7.24
C ILE A 117 -8.33 18.99 -6.55
N ALA A 118 -8.22 19.70 -5.41
CA ALA A 118 -9.36 20.16 -4.63
C ALA A 118 -10.16 21.28 -5.30
N GLN A 119 -9.53 22.05 -6.20
CA GLN A 119 -10.17 23.13 -6.95
C GLN A 119 -10.68 22.70 -8.33
N ASP A 120 -10.31 21.50 -8.79
CA ASP A 120 -10.68 21.01 -10.10
C ASP A 120 -12.18 20.70 -10.18
N THR A 121 -12.73 20.83 -11.39
CA THR A 121 -14.13 20.57 -11.72
C THR A 121 -14.32 19.37 -12.65
N ALA A 122 -13.23 18.70 -13.03
CA ALA A 122 -13.23 17.51 -13.86
C ALA A 122 -12.21 16.47 -13.36
N ILE A 123 -12.63 15.20 -13.33
CA ILE A 123 -11.74 14.09 -12.95
C ILE A 123 -10.48 14.00 -13.82
N ALA A 124 -10.53 14.48 -15.06
CA ALA A 124 -9.38 14.52 -15.96
C ALA A 124 -8.25 15.40 -15.41
N GLY A 125 -8.58 16.57 -14.88
CA GLY A 125 -7.57 17.44 -14.27
C GLY A 125 -7.13 16.94 -12.90
N GLN A 126 -8.04 16.38 -12.08
CA GLN A 126 -7.66 15.69 -10.83
C GLN A 126 -6.64 14.56 -11.06
N ARG A 127 -6.78 13.81 -12.16
CA ARG A 127 -5.82 12.75 -12.55
C ARG A 127 -4.46 13.32 -12.98
N ARG A 128 -4.44 14.46 -13.65
CA ARG A 128 -3.19 15.13 -14.05
C ARG A 128 -2.43 15.61 -12.81
N ASP A 129 -3.12 16.23 -11.87
CA ASP A 129 -2.48 16.69 -10.64
C ASP A 129 -2.15 15.53 -9.69
N PHE A 130 -2.91 14.43 -9.72
CA PHE A 130 -2.54 13.19 -9.03
C PHE A 130 -1.19 12.63 -9.54
N TYR A 131 -0.92 12.74 -10.84
CA TYR A 131 0.38 12.38 -11.39
C TYR A 131 1.50 13.29 -10.83
N THR A 132 1.28 14.61 -10.78
CA THR A 132 2.22 15.55 -10.15
C THR A 132 2.48 15.20 -8.68
N ALA A 133 1.43 14.92 -7.90
CA ALA A 133 1.54 14.50 -6.50
C ALA A 133 2.29 13.17 -6.36
N THR A 134 2.07 12.23 -7.29
CA THR A 134 2.78 10.94 -7.33
C THR A 134 4.27 11.13 -7.47
N GLU A 135 4.73 11.89 -8.46
CA GLU A 135 6.16 12.07 -8.70
C GLU A 135 6.83 12.79 -7.54
N ALA A 136 6.16 13.79 -6.96
CA ALA A 136 6.66 14.47 -5.77
C ALA A 136 6.78 13.52 -4.58
N LEU A 137 5.78 12.67 -4.32
CA LEU A 137 5.83 11.67 -3.25
C LEU A 137 6.88 10.58 -3.51
N TYR A 138 7.01 10.13 -4.75
CA TYR A 138 8.02 9.15 -5.16
C TYR A 138 9.43 9.66 -4.85
N ASN A 139 9.72 10.89 -5.28
CA ASN A 139 11.01 11.50 -5.06
C ASN A 139 11.26 11.82 -3.58
N LEU A 140 10.24 12.28 -2.84
CA LEU A 140 10.32 12.46 -1.39
C LEU A 140 10.76 11.15 -0.69
N LEU A 141 10.08 10.03 -0.99
CA LEU A 141 10.38 8.73 -0.39
C LEU A 141 11.79 8.24 -0.72
N ARG A 142 12.30 8.53 -1.93
CA ARG A 142 13.69 8.25 -2.32
C ARG A 142 14.68 9.12 -1.56
N THR A 143 14.42 10.42 -1.45
CA THR A 143 15.28 11.38 -0.72
C THR A 143 15.42 10.99 0.75
N VAL A 144 14.33 10.57 1.40
CA VAL A 144 14.34 10.15 2.82
C VAL A 144 14.68 8.67 3.01
N GLN A 145 14.98 7.94 1.92
CA GLN A 145 15.30 6.52 1.92
C GLN A 145 14.30 5.68 2.73
N TYR A 146 13.01 5.82 2.41
CA TYR A 146 11.96 5.08 3.10
C TYR A 146 12.17 3.56 2.99
N ASP A 147 12.27 2.88 4.15
CA ASP A 147 12.78 1.51 4.25
C ASP A 147 11.83 0.52 4.95
N LYS A 148 10.58 0.93 5.21
CA LYS A 148 9.61 0.07 5.93
C LYS A 148 8.97 -0.99 5.05
N ARG A 149 8.82 -0.76 3.74
CA ARG A 149 8.26 -1.69 2.76
C ARG A 149 8.66 -1.29 1.34
N THR A 150 8.52 -2.22 0.40
CA THR A 150 8.67 -1.93 -1.02
C THR A 150 7.50 -1.08 -1.51
N ILE A 151 7.81 -0.01 -2.24
CA ILE A 151 6.82 0.83 -2.93
C ILE A 151 7.08 0.71 -4.41
N TYR A 152 6.09 0.23 -5.16
CA TYR A 152 6.16 0.06 -6.60
C TYR A 152 5.77 1.36 -7.30
N HIS A 153 6.53 1.76 -8.32
CA HIS A 153 6.25 2.87 -9.22
C HIS A 153 5.77 2.29 -10.54
N ILE A 154 4.48 2.43 -10.80
CA ILE A 154 3.79 1.74 -11.90
C ILE A 154 3.42 2.77 -12.96
N LYS A 155 3.75 2.45 -14.21
CA LYS A 155 3.52 3.30 -15.37
C LYS A 155 2.28 2.89 -16.15
N CYS A 156 1.50 3.87 -16.59
CA CYS A 156 0.60 3.75 -17.72
C CYS A 156 1.17 4.60 -18.87
N PRO A 157 1.56 4.00 -20.03
CA PRO A 157 2.20 4.74 -21.13
C PRO A 157 1.25 5.66 -21.92
N MET A 158 -0.04 5.67 -21.57
CA MET A 158 -1.09 6.39 -22.28
C MET A 158 -2.16 6.93 -21.32
N ALA A 159 -1.73 7.35 -20.14
CA ALA A 159 -2.60 7.87 -19.08
C ALA A 159 -3.37 9.12 -19.52
N PHE A 160 -2.78 9.95 -20.39
CA PHE A 160 -3.39 11.19 -20.86
C PHE A 160 -3.30 11.30 -22.38
N ASN A 161 -4.37 11.78 -23.01
CA ASN A 161 -4.45 12.06 -24.44
C ASN A 161 -4.09 10.90 -25.42
N GLY A 162 -3.89 9.68 -24.90
CA GLY A 162 -3.62 8.47 -25.67
C GLY A 162 -2.14 8.15 -25.90
N ASP A 163 -1.23 9.06 -25.56
CA ASP A 163 0.21 8.94 -25.80
C ASP A 163 1.09 9.47 -24.65
N GLU A 164 0.52 10.23 -23.72
CA GLU A 164 1.25 10.74 -22.56
C GLU A 164 1.18 9.76 -21.39
N GLU A 165 2.33 9.55 -20.75
CA GLU A 165 2.44 8.65 -19.61
C GLU A 165 1.93 9.26 -18.30
N GLY A 166 1.62 8.38 -17.35
CA GLY A 166 1.34 8.72 -15.98
C GLY A 166 1.80 7.60 -15.06
N PHE A 167 2.18 7.96 -13.84
CA PHE A 167 2.67 7.04 -12.84
C PHE A 167 1.86 7.08 -11.55
N TRP A 168 1.79 5.94 -10.85
CA TRP A 168 1.24 5.86 -9.50
C TRP A 168 2.11 4.97 -8.60
N LEU A 169 1.97 5.15 -7.29
CA LEU A 169 2.61 4.30 -6.29
C LEU A 169 1.65 3.21 -5.83
N SER A 170 2.19 2.02 -5.55
CA SER A 170 1.46 0.93 -4.92
C SER A 170 2.32 0.21 -3.88
N ASP A 171 1.69 -0.35 -2.86
CA ASP A 171 2.29 -1.26 -1.89
C ASP A 171 2.37 -2.71 -2.39
N SER A 172 1.88 -2.96 -3.61
CA SER A 172 1.95 -4.27 -4.27
C SER A 172 2.26 -4.13 -5.76
N ALA A 173 2.77 -5.20 -6.38
CA ALA A 173 2.99 -5.22 -7.84
C ALA A 173 1.68 -5.33 -8.65
N LYS A 174 0.50 -5.31 -8.00
CA LYS A 174 -0.78 -5.42 -8.67
C LYS A 174 -1.11 -4.11 -9.40
N VAL A 175 -1.33 -4.21 -10.71
CA VAL A 175 -1.73 -3.08 -11.54
C VAL A 175 -3.21 -2.78 -11.35
N VAL A 176 -3.51 -1.62 -10.77
CA VAL A 176 -4.85 -1.04 -10.66
C VAL A 176 -4.76 0.41 -11.11
N ASN A 177 -5.22 0.71 -12.33
CA ASN A 177 -4.94 1.97 -13.01
C ASN A 177 -5.89 3.10 -12.55
N PRO A 178 -5.39 4.18 -11.91
CA PRO A 178 -6.23 5.30 -11.45
C PRO A 178 -6.64 6.26 -12.57
N TYR A 179 -5.97 6.22 -13.73
CA TYR A 179 -6.19 7.12 -14.87
C TYR A 179 -7.38 6.75 -15.74
N PHE A 180 -7.76 5.48 -15.74
CA PHE A 180 -8.98 5.00 -16.39
C PHE A 180 -10.00 4.52 -15.36
N GLY A 181 -9.57 3.81 -14.31
CA GLY A 181 -10.44 3.31 -13.26
C GLY A 181 -11.54 2.37 -13.76
N LEU A 182 -12.65 2.31 -13.03
CA LEU A 182 -13.75 1.36 -13.26
C LEU A 182 -14.81 1.81 -14.27
N LYS A 183 -14.92 3.12 -14.54
CA LYS A 183 -16.04 3.72 -15.28
C LYS A 183 -15.56 4.67 -16.37
N ASP A 184 -14.44 4.35 -17.02
CA ASP A 184 -13.97 5.16 -18.14
C ASP A 184 -15.04 5.29 -19.24
N PRO A 185 -15.34 6.50 -19.77
CA PRO A 185 -16.37 6.68 -20.78
C PRO A 185 -16.11 5.93 -22.08
N VAL A 186 -14.84 5.67 -22.42
CA VAL A 186 -14.44 5.02 -23.67
C VAL A 186 -14.16 3.53 -23.44
N HIS A 187 -13.42 3.21 -22.39
CA HIS A 187 -12.90 1.87 -22.13
C HIS A 187 -13.58 1.12 -20.99
N GLN A 188 -14.52 1.75 -20.27
CA GLN A 188 -15.19 1.18 -19.10
C GLN A 188 -14.15 0.72 -18.06
N SER A 189 -14.09 -0.59 -17.76
CA SER A 189 -13.10 -1.18 -16.85
C SER A 189 -11.98 -1.94 -17.58
N ALA A 190 -11.95 -1.93 -18.92
CA ALA A 190 -10.98 -2.69 -19.71
C ALA A 190 -9.52 -2.25 -19.45
N MET A 191 -9.32 -1.01 -19.00
CA MET A 191 -8.01 -0.45 -18.69
C MET A 191 -7.62 -0.55 -17.20
N LEU A 192 -8.45 -1.16 -16.35
CA LEU A 192 -8.18 -1.26 -14.91
C LEU A 192 -6.85 -1.94 -14.60
N HIS A 193 -6.43 -2.89 -15.41
CA HIS A 193 -5.16 -3.63 -15.25
C HIS A 193 -4.11 -3.23 -16.29
N CYS A 194 -4.29 -2.10 -16.98
CA CYS A 194 -3.33 -1.59 -17.94
C CYS A 194 -2.22 -0.80 -17.23
N GLY A 195 -0.98 -1.25 -17.41
CA GLY A 195 0.21 -0.62 -16.86
C GLY A 195 1.30 -1.65 -16.54
N THR A 196 2.49 -1.16 -16.21
CA THR A 196 3.66 -1.99 -15.92
C THR A 196 4.43 -1.42 -14.74
N VAL A 197 4.93 -2.29 -13.86
CA VAL A 197 5.89 -1.88 -12.84
C VAL A 197 7.15 -1.41 -13.54
N GLU A 198 7.51 -0.13 -13.41
CA GLU A 198 8.67 0.49 -14.05
C GLU A 198 9.87 0.52 -13.08
N ASP A 199 9.63 0.86 -11.82
CA ASP A 199 10.64 0.94 -10.77
C ASP A 199 10.05 0.52 -9.40
N SER A 200 10.90 0.43 -8.38
CA SER A 200 10.47 0.27 -6.99
C SER A 200 11.45 0.90 -6.01
N ILE A 201 10.91 1.48 -4.94
CA ILE A 201 11.68 1.89 -3.76
C ILE A 201 11.79 0.68 -2.84
N SER A 202 13.01 0.22 -2.58
CA SER A 202 13.27 -0.92 -1.71
C SER A 202 14.56 -0.76 -0.90
N PHE A 203 14.57 0.21 0.02
CA PHE A 203 15.66 0.37 1.00
C PHE A 203 15.58 -0.67 2.14
N ALA A 204 14.49 -1.44 2.22
CA ALA A 204 14.26 -2.51 3.20
C ALA A 204 15.24 -3.70 3.09
N HIS A 205 16.12 -3.76 2.09
CA HIS A 205 17.11 -4.85 1.94
C HIS A 205 18.58 -4.40 1.87
N LEU A 206 18.85 -3.09 1.95
CA LEU A 206 20.20 -2.53 2.03
C LEU A 206 20.71 -2.49 3.49
#